data_AF-A0A8S2X8D9-F1
#
_entry.id   AF-A0A8S2X8D9-F1
#
_cell.length_a   1.000
_cell.length_b   1.000
_cell.length_c   1.000
_cell.angle_alpha   90.00
_cell.angle_beta   90.00
_cell.angle_gamma   90.00
#
_symmetry.space_group_name_H-M   'P 1'
#
loop_
_entity.id
_entity.type
_entity.pdbx_description
1 polymer ?
#
loop_
_entity_poly.entity_id
_entity_poly.type
_entity_poly.pdbx_seq_one_letter_code
_entity_poly.pdbx_strand_id
1 'polypeptide(L)' 'MPENYRNNNIISTSAIDMLMKFGDVESAERMFKSIKAKGTNIYGALMNGYNLNGESWKCFKIFEEMKEKDIIP' A
#
# COMPACT_ATOMS: atom_id res chain seq x y z
N MET A 1 -13.72 -2.40 -13.93
CA MET A 1 -12.42 -1.70 -14.11
C MET A 1 -11.75 -2.26 -15.36
N PRO A 2 -11.11 -1.44 -16.22
CA PRO A 2 -10.40 -1.93 -17.39
C PRO A 2 -9.20 -2.81 -16.97
N GLU A 3 -8.88 -3.82 -17.76
CA GLU A 3 -7.87 -4.85 -17.46
C GLU A 3 -6.48 -4.26 -17.14
N ASN A 4 -6.10 -3.18 -17.85
CA ASN A 4 -4.85 -2.45 -17.65
C ASN A 4 -4.69 -1.88 -16.22
N TYR A 5 -5.80 -1.48 -15.57
CA TYR A 5 -5.75 -0.96 -14.20
C TYR A 5 -5.50 -2.07 -13.17
N ARG A 6 -6.02 -3.28 -13.44
CA ARG A 6 -5.82 -4.43 -12.56
C ARG A 6 -4.36 -4.89 -12.60
N ASN A 7 -3.77 -4.94 -13.79
CA ASN A 7 -2.35 -5.28 -13.94
C ASN A 7 -1.43 -4.22 -13.31
N ASN A 8 -1.74 -2.94 -13.48
CA ASN A 8 -0.97 -1.87 -12.82
C ASN A 8 -1.05 -1.94 -11.28
N ASN A 9 -2.21 -2.31 -10.72
CA ASN A 9 -2.36 -2.51 -9.28
C ASN A 9 -1.55 -3.71 -8.78
N ILE A 10 -1.47 -4.81 -9.53
CA ILE A 10 -0.64 -5.97 -9.16
C ILE A 10 0.84 -5.58 -9.15
N ILE A 11 1.34 -4.97 -10.22
CA ILE A 11 2.74 -4.54 -10.33
C ILE A 11 3.10 -3.57 -9.19
N SER A 12 2.23 -2.60 -8.92
CA SER A 12 2.46 -1.63 -7.86
C SER A 12 2.43 -2.26 -6.46
N THR A 13 1.54 -3.23 -6.23
CA THR A 13 1.49 -3.98 -4.96
C THR A 13 2.77 -4.76 -4.74
N SER A 14 3.26 -5.48 -5.77
CA SER A 14 4.51 -6.24 -5.69
C SER A 14 5.72 -5.34 -5.45
N ALA A 15 5.77 -4.18 -6.11
CA ALA A 15 6.86 -3.22 -5.90
C ALA A 15 6.84 -2.64 -4.47
N ILE A 16 5.67 -2.25 -3.95
CA ILE A 16 5.53 -1.79 -2.56
C ILE A 16 5.95 -2.89 -1.59
N ASP A 17 5.47 -4.12 -1.75
CA ASP A 17 5.83 -5.25 -0.88
C ASP A 17 7.35 -5.51 -0.89
N MET A 18 7.98 -5.49 -2.07
CA MET A 18 9.43 -5.63 -2.21
C MET A 18 10.20 -4.51 -1.50
N LEU A 19 9.82 -3.25 -1.72
CA LEU A 19 10.47 -2.09 -1.10
C LEU A 19 10.36 -2.15 0.43
N MET A 20 9.18 -2.49 0.96
CA MET A 20 8.97 -2.65 2.39
C MET A 20 9.80 -3.81 2.98
N LYS A 21 9.91 -4.94 2.28
CA LYS A 21 10.75 -6.08 2.71
C LYS A 21 12.24 -5.74 2.78
N PHE A 22 12.72 -4.84 1.92
CA PHE A 22 14.10 -4.34 1.96
C PHE A 22 14.30 -3.15 2.90
N GLY A 23 13.24 -2.67 3.55
CA GLY A 23 13.30 -1.53 4.48
C GLY A 23 13.36 -0.17 3.80
N ASP A 24 13.17 -0.08 2.48
CA ASP A 24 13.01 1.20 1.78
C ASP A 24 11.56 1.70 1.90
N VAL A 25 11.19 2.03 3.14
CA VAL A 25 9.85 2.50 3.51
C VAL A 25 9.50 3.80 2.77
N GLU A 26 10.48 4.68 2.59
CA GLU A 26 10.25 5.99 1.97
C GLU A 26 9.86 5.85 0.49
N SER A 27 10.56 5.00 -0.27
CA SER A 27 10.20 4.73 -1.66
C SER A 27 8.84 4.05 -1.77
N ALA A 28 8.53 3.11 -0.87
CA ALA A 28 7.23 2.46 -0.85
C ALA A 28 6.10 3.48 -0.61
N GLU A 29 6.27 4.40 0.34
CA GLU A 29 5.32 5.47 0.62
C GLU A 29 5.14 6.43 -0.57
N ARG A 30 6.24 6.80 -1.25
CA ARG A 30 6.18 7.65 -2.46
C ARG A 30 5.41 6.96 -3.58
N MET A 31 5.68 5.67 -3.82
CA MET A 31 4.98 4.89 -4.82
C MET A 31 3.49 4.73 -4.48
N PHE A 32 3.18 4.42 -3.22
CA PHE A 32 1.81 4.39 -2.75
C PHE A 32 1.09 5.71 -3.06
N LYS A 33 1.68 6.85 -2.70
CA LYS A 33 1.09 8.18 -2.96
C LYS A 33 0.85 8.46 -4.44
N SER A 34 1.69 7.96 -5.36
CA SER A 34 1.55 8.21 -6.80
C SER A 34 0.40 7.42 -7.46
N ILE A 35 -0.07 6.34 -6.85
CA ILE A 35 -1.16 5.51 -7.37
C ILE A 35 -2.50 6.22 -7.17
N LYS A 36 -3.17 6.60 -8.27
CA LYS A 36 -4.46 7.33 -8.22
C LYS A 36 -5.61 6.46 -7.70
N ALA A 37 -5.74 5.23 -8.20
CA ALA A 37 -6.81 4.30 -7.83
C ALA A 37 -6.22 3.10 -7.11
N LYS A 38 -6.28 3.12 -5.78
CA LYS A 38 -5.72 2.08 -4.91
C LYS A 38 -6.78 1.03 -4.57
N GLY A 39 -6.48 -0.24 -4.79
CA GLY A 39 -7.28 -1.35 -4.26
C GLY A 39 -6.82 -1.78 -2.86
N THR A 40 -7.64 -2.55 -2.16
CA THR A 40 -7.36 -3.12 -0.82
C THR A 40 -5.98 -3.80 -0.74
N ASN A 41 -5.57 -4.49 -1.81
CA ASN A 41 -4.27 -5.16 -1.90
C ASN A 41 -3.07 -4.22 -1.70
N ILE A 42 -3.12 -3.00 -2.24
CA ILE A 42 -2.04 -2.02 -2.11
C ILE A 42 -1.93 -1.52 -0.67
N TYR A 43 -3.07 -1.26 -0.02
CA TYR A 43 -3.09 -0.85 1.38
C TYR A 43 -2.57 -1.96 2.28
N GLY A 44 -3.01 -3.21 2.04
CA GLY A 44 -2.55 -4.38 2.79
C GLY A 44 -1.03 -4.60 2.68
N ALA A 45 -0.45 -4.42 1.49
CA ALA A 45 1.00 -4.50 1.31
C ALA A 45 1.74 -3.43 2.12
N LEU A 46 1.26 -2.19 2.11
CA LEU A 46 1.87 -1.10 2.88
C LEU A 46 1.73 -1.32 4.39
N MET A 47 0.55 -1.73 4.87
CA MET A 47 0.29 -2.04 6.28
C MET A 47 1.18 -3.18 6.80
N ASN A 48 1.28 -4.28 6.05
CA ASN A 48 2.17 -5.39 6.39
C ASN A 48 3.63 -4.92 6.44
N GLY A 49 4.04 -4.12 5.45
CA GLY A 49 5.36 -3.52 5.41
C GLY A 49 5.68 -2.67 6.65
N TYR A 50 4.74 -1.84 7.12
CA TYR A 50 4.97 -1.04 8.33
C TYR A 50 5.16 -1.92 9.56
N ASN A 51 4.38 -2.99 9.68
CA ASN A 51 4.53 -3.95 10.77
C ASN A 51 5.91 -4.62 10.75
N LEU A 52 6.40 -5.01 9.57
CA LEU A 52 7.73 -5.62 9.40
C LEU A 52 8.88 -4.65 9.74
N ASN A 53 8.69 -3.35 9.50
CA ASN A 53 9.70 -2.32 9.75
C ASN A 53 9.58 -1.64 11.12
N GLY A 54 8.76 -2.17 12.03
CA GLY A 54 8.61 -1.61 13.39
C GLY A 54 7.82 -0.29 13.44
N GLU A 55 7.11 0.05 12.37
CA GLU A 55 6.34 1.29 12.22
C GLU A 55 4.83 1.05 12.41
N SER A 56 4.45 0.19 13.37
CA SER A 56 3.06 -0.27 13.55
C SER A 56 2.04 0.87 13.73
N TRP A 57 2.44 2.03 14.25
CA TRP A 57 1.57 3.21 14.36
C TRP A 57 1.09 3.73 12.99
N LYS A 58 1.93 3.61 11.94
CA LYS A 58 1.55 3.98 10.57
C LYS A 58 0.52 3.02 9.99
N CYS A 59 0.49 1.76 10.42
CA CYS A 59 -0.54 0.80 10.05
C CYS A 59 -1.94 1.32 10.44
N PHE A 60 -2.10 1.81 11.67
CA PHE A 60 -3.36 2.42 12.12
C PHE A 60 -3.75 3.65 11.29
N LYS A 61 -2.78 4.51 10.95
CA LYS A 61 -3.05 5.67 10.09
C LYS A 61 -3.57 5.26 8.71
N ILE A 62 -3.01 4.21 8.12
CA ILE A 62 -3.50 3.67 6.84
C ILE A 62 -4.89 3.04 6.99
N PHE A 63 -5.13 2.31 8.07
CA PHE A 63 -6.44 1.73 8.35
C PHE A 63 -7.54 2.81 8.45
N GLU A 64 -7.25 3.94 9.12
CA GLU A 64 -8.16 5.09 9.17
C GLU A 64 -8.38 5.69 7.77
N GLU A 65 -7.33 5.87 6.96
CA GLU A 65 -7.44 6.36 5.58
C GLU A 65 -8.32 5.45 4.70
N MET A 66 -8.27 4.12 4.91
CA MET A 66 -9.13 3.18 4.19
C MET A 66 -10.60 3.38 4.55
N LYS A 67 -10.92 3.53 5.84
CA LYS A 67 -12.29 3.78 6.30
C LYS A 67 -12.84 5.10 5.77
N GLU A 68 -12.05 6.17 5.79
CA GLU A 68 -12.44 7.50 5.26
C GLU A 68 -12.76 7.46 3.76
N LYS A 69 -12.22 6.48 3.04
CA LYS A 69 -12.42 6.29 1.60
C LYS A 69 -13.44 5.20 1.25
N ASP A 70 -14.17 4.67 2.25
CA ASP A 70 -15.09 3.55 2.11
C ASP A 70 -14.44 2.30 1.47
N ILE A 71 -13.15 2.08 1.75
CA ILE A 71 -12.41 0.89 1.32
C ILE A 71 -12.39 -0.09 2.49
N ILE A 72 -12.74 -1.35 2.20
CA ILE A 72 -12.70 -2.42 3.20
C ILE A 72 -11.23 -2.66 3.61
N PRO A 73 -10.89 -2.45 4.90
CA PRO A 73 -9.55 -2.70 5.44
C PRO A 73 -9.15 -4.17 5.46
#